data_AF-A0AAV4SEC2-F1
#
_entry.id   AF-A0AAV4SEC2-F1
#
_cell.length_a   1.000
_cell.length_b   1.000
_cell.length_c   1.000
_cell.angle_alpha   90.00
_cell.angle_beta   90.00
_cell.angle_gamma   90.00
#
_symmetry.space_group_name_H-M   'P 1'
#
loop_
_entity.id
_entity.type
_entity.pdbx_description
1 polymer ?
#
loop_
_entity_poly.entity_id
_entity_poly.type
_entity_poly.pdbx_seq_one_letter_code
_entity_poly.pdbx_strand_id
1 'polypeptide(L)'
;MSSQKGNVSRTRSQKHKNCIQFKNDKFDKSQQTKMLNNMKLTSLCSKCEAIIAWKIKYKKYKPLSAPAKCVKCEQKTVKAAYHVICTNCSEEEKICAKCLEIFENNET
;
A
#
# COMPACT_ATOMS: atom_id res chain seq x y z
N MET A 1 -12.13 -11.35 -41.78
CA MET A 1 -11.84 -10.84 -40.41
C MET A 1 -10.42 -11.25 -40.05
N SER A 2 -9.59 -10.33 -39.55
CA SER A 2 -8.19 -10.62 -39.22
C SER A 2 -8.10 -11.53 -37.98
N SER A 3 -7.45 -12.68 -38.14
CA SER A 3 -7.18 -13.69 -37.11
C SER A 3 -5.78 -13.56 -36.49
N GLN A 4 -5.04 -12.48 -36.81
CA GLN A 4 -3.68 -12.30 -36.33
C GLN A 4 -3.69 -11.93 -34.84
N LYS A 5 -3.15 -12.81 -33.99
CA LYS A 5 -2.84 -12.51 -32.59
C LYS A 5 -1.92 -11.28 -32.58
N GLY A 6 -2.43 -10.16 -32.07
CA GLY A 6 -1.72 -8.88 -32.06
C GLY A 6 -0.32 -9.02 -31.48
N ASN A 7 0.64 -8.32 -32.09
CA ASN A 7 2.08 -8.32 -31.85
C ASN A 7 2.47 -8.66 -30.38
N VAL A 8 2.68 -9.96 -30.11
CA VAL A 8 2.85 -10.51 -28.75
C VAL A 8 4.22 -10.16 -28.16
N SER A 9 5.15 -9.71 -29.01
CA SER A 9 6.47 -9.20 -28.63
C SER A 9 6.68 -7.83 -29.29
N ARG A 10 6.97 -6.81 -28.47
CA ARG A 10 7.34 -5.47 -28.98
C ARG A 10 8.82 -5.47 -29.30
N THR A 11 9.17 -5.22 -30.57
CA THR A 11 10.56 -5.12 -31.04
C THR A 11 11.27 -3.83 -30.60
N ARG A 12 10.50 -2.75 -30.35
CA ARG A 12 11.03 -1.45 -29.93
C ARG A 12 10.54 -1.06 -28.54
N SER A 13 11.42 -0.43 -27.77
CA SER A 13 11.04 0.13 -26.47
C SER A 13 10.04 1.29 -26.62
N GLN A 14 9.31 1.58 -25.54
CA GLN A 14 8.32 2.68 -25.50
C GLN A 14 8.97 4.00 -25.95
N LYS A 15 8.43 4.62 -27.01
CA LYS A 15 8.96 5.88 -27.58
C LYS A 15 8.91 7.03 -26.58
N HIS A 16 7.85 7.09 -25.78
CA HIS A 16 7.62 8.13 -24.78
C HIS A 16 7.78 7.52 -23.39
N LYS A 17 8.90 7.80 -22.74
CA LYS A 17 9.19 7.39 -21.36
C LYS A 17 9.16 8.62 -20.46
N ASN A 18 8.77 8.44 -19.21
CA ASN A 18 8.84 9.51 -18.23
C ASN A 18 10.31 9.83 -17.93
N CYS A 19 10.73 11.07 -18.14
CA CYS A 19 12.09 11.53 -17.79
C CYS A 19 12.24 11.77 -16.29
N ILE A 20 11.14 12.06 -15.60
CA ILE A 20 11.09 12.31 -14.16
C ILE A 20 10.07 11.39 -13.50
N GLN A 21 10.38 10.93 -12.29
CA GLN A 21 9.44 10.17 -11.49
C GLN A 21 8.31 11.09 -11.00
N PHE A 22 7.10 10.53 -10.90
CA PHE A 22 6.01 11.18 -10.19
C PHE A 22 6.39 11.45 -8.73
N LYS A 23 6.04 12.65 -8.27
CA LYS A 23 6.19 13.14 -6.89
C LYS A 23 4.84 13.73 -6.47
N ASN A 24 4.24 13.19 -5.41
CA ASN A 24 2.91 13.60 -4.96
C ASN A 24 2.89 14.99 -4.31
N ASP A 25 4.03 15.46 -3.83
CA ASP A 25 4.25 16.72 -3.13
C ASP A 25 4.77 17.86 -4.02
N LYS A 26 5.06 17.60 -5.30
CA LYS A 26 5.66 18.58 -6.22
C LYS A 26 4.86 19.88 -6.30
N PHE A 27 3.53 19.77 -6.35
CA PHE A 27 2.62 20.91 -6.47
C PHE A 27 1.57 20.96 -5.35
N ASP A 28 1.30 19.82 -4.71
CA ASP A 28 0.34 19.73 -3.62
C ASP A 28 1.08 19.69 -2.28
N LYS A 29 1.09 20.85 -1.62
CA LYS A 29 1.74 21.05 -0.31
C LYS A 29 0.74 20.98 0.85
N SER A 30 -0.43 20.39 0.64
CA SER A 30 -1.45 20.25 1.68
C SER A 30 -0.91 19.51 2.92
N GLN A 31 -1.44 19.89 4.09
CA GLN A 31 -1.15 19.24 5.36
C GLN A 31 -1.39 17.72 5.29
N GLN A 32 -2.46 17.32 4.59
CA GLN A 32 -2.82 15.91 4.39
C GLN A 32 -1.74 15.13 3.62
N THR A 33 -1.26 15.66 2.49
CA THR A 33 -0.22 15.00 1.69
C THR A 33 1.09 14.87 2.48
N LYS A 34 1.45 15.89 3.28
CA LYS A 34 2.61 15.82 4.20
C LYS A 34 2.44 14.74 5.27
N MET A 35 1.26 14.68 5.89
CA MET A 35 0.95 13.67 6.91
C MET A 35 1.03 12.25 6.32
N LEU A 36 0.47 12.03 5.12
CA LEU A 36 0.53 10.74 4.45
C LEU A 36 1.97 10.34 4.08
N ASN A 37 2.79 11.28 3.61
CA ASN A 37 4.19 11.01 3.27
C ASN A 37 5.05 10.68 4.50
N ASN A 38 4.73 11.25 5.66
CA ASN A 38 5.44 11.00 6.91
C ASN A 38 4.87 9.82 7.71
N MET A 39 3.78 9.21 7.25
CA MET A 39 3.12 8.10 7.93
C MET A 39 4.03 6.87 7.93
N LYS A 40 4.33 6.33 9.12
CA LYS A 40 5.04 5.05 9.26
C LYS A 40 4.05 3.90 9.08
N LEU A 41 4.37 2.98 8.17
CA LEU A 41 3.61 1.77 7.91
C LEU A 41 4.14 0.65 8.80
N THR A 42 3.52 0.42 9.96
CA THR A 42 3.92 -0.62 10.92
C THR A 42 3.08 -1.89 10.73
N SER A 43 3.51 -3.01 11.32
CA SER A 43 2.75 -4.27 11.39
C SER A 43 2.42 -4.93 10.04
N LEU A 44 3.24 -4.69 9.01
CA LEU A 44 3.04 -5.18 7.65
C LEU A 44 4.28 -5.90 7.12
N CYS A 45 4.07 -6.95 6.33
CA CYS A 45 5.16 -7.55 5.56
C CYS A 45 5.66 -6.59 4.46
N SER A 46 6.92 -6.75 4.05
CA SER A 46 7.59 -5.90 3.03
C SER A 46 6.77 -5.74 1.74
N LYS A 47 6.11 -6.81 1.29
CA LYS A 47 5.22 -6.79 0.13
C LYS A 47 4.00 -5.89 0.34
N CYS A 48 3.34 -6.00 1.50
CA CYS A 48 2.16 -5.18 1.80
C CYS A 48 2.51 -3.73 2.06
N GLU A 49 3.64 -3.49 2.73
CA GLU A 49 4.20 -2.15 2.93
C GLU A 49 4.44 -1.46 1.58
N ALA A 50 5.11 -2.13 0.64
CA ALA A 50 5.33 -1.60 -0.71
C ALA A 50 4.03 -1.25 -1.45
N ILE A 51 2.98 -2.06 -1.30
CA ILE A 51 1.66 -1.80 -1.90
C ILE A 51 1.04 -0.53 -1.32
N ILE A 52 1.08 -0.34 0.00
CA ILE A 52 0.50 0.84 0.65
C ILE A 52 1.35 2.08 0.39
N ALA A 53 2.68 1.97 0.48
CA ALA A 53 3.61 3.03 0.11
C ALA A 53 3.40 3.49 -1.33
N TRP A 54 3.16 2.56 -2.27
CA TRP A 54 2.80 2.90 -3.64
C TRP A 54 1.48 3.67 -3.73
N LYS A 55 0.46 3.27 -2.96
CA LYS A 55 -0.82 4.00 -2.91
C LYS A 55 -0.62 5.44 -2.41
N ILE A 56 0.21 5.65 -1.39
CA ILE A 56 0.55 7.00 -0.89
C ILE A 56 1.30 7.79 -1.97
N LYS A 57 2.36 7.21 -2.53
CA LYS A 57 3.21 7.79 -3.58
C LYS A 57 2.42 8.28 -4.80
N TYR A 58 1.36 7.56 -5.17
CA TYR A 58 0.53 7.90 -6.33
C TYR A 58 -0.83 8.51 -5.98
N LYS A 59 -1.03 9.01 -4.75
CA LYS A 59 -2.28 9.63 -4.29
C LYS A 59 -3.53 8.74 -4.45
N LYS A 60 -3.34 7.42 -4.34
CA LYS A 60 -4.40 6.40 -4.39
C LYS A 60 -4.75 5.85 -3.01
N TYR A 61 -4.15 6.39 -1.95
CA TYR A 61 -4.43 6.03 -0.58
C TYR A 61 -5.80 6.59 -0.16
N LYS A 62 -6.67 5.74 0.39
CA LYS A 62 -7.98 6.12 0.90
C LYS A 62 -8.00 5.88 2.42
N PRO A 63 -8.02 6.94 3.24
CA PRO A 63 -8.13 6.77 4.68
C PRO A 63 -9.49 6.19 5.08
N LEU A 64 -9.56 5.58 6.26
CA LEU A 64 -10.82 5.16 6.85
C LEU A 64 -11.53 6.37 7.45
N SER A 65 -12.85 6.47 7.27
CA SER A 65 -13.70 7.46 7.96
C SER A 65 -14.02 7.04 9.39
N ALA A 66 -14.12 5.73 9.65
CA ALA A 66 -14.37 5.15 10.95
C ALA A 66 -13.52 3.87 11.14
N PRO A 67 -13.20 3.47 12.38
CA PRO A 67 -12.48 2.24 12.65
C PRO A 67 -13.20 1.00 12.08
N ALA A 68 -12.45 0.12 11.43
CA ALA A 68 -12.96 -1.14 10.89
C ALA A 68 -12.96 -2.25 11.96
N LYS A 69 -13.78 -3.29 11.74
CA LYS A 69 -13.82 -4.50 12.58
C LYS A 69 -12.57 -5.33 12.31
N CYS A 70 -11.84 -5.69 13.37
CA CYS A 70 -10.72 -6.62 13.31
C CYS A 70 -11.25 -8.04 13.05
N VAL A 71 -10.64 -8.78 12.13
CA VAL A 71 -11.03 -10.18 11.85
C VAL A 71 -10.68 -11.14 12.99
N LYS A 72 -9.68 -10.80 13.83
CA LYS A 72 -9.21 -11.66 14.93
C LYS A 72 -9.96 -11.43 16.24
N CYS A 73 -9.89 -10.22 16.78
CA CYS A 73 -10.55 -9.91 18.06
C CYS A 73 -12.02 -9.46 17.90
N GLU A 74 -12.51 -9.32 16.67
CA GLU A 74 -13.88 -8.91 16.35
C GLU A 74 -14.31 -7.52 16.86
N GLN A 75 -13.38 -6.74 17.42
CA GLN A 75 -13.65 -5.39 17.89
C GLN A 75 -13.40 -4.35 16.77
N LYS A 76 -14.05 -3.19 16.87
CA LYS A 76 -13.83 -2.05 15.94
C LYS A 76 -12.56 -1.27 16.29
N THR A 77 -11.42 -1.95 16.20
CA THR A 77 -10.11 -1.43 16.65
C THR A 77 -9.14 -1.12 15.51
N VAL A 78 -9.49 -1.45 14.26
CA VAL A 78 -8.62 -1.21 13.10
C VAL A 78 -8.69 0.25 12.69
N LYS A 79 -7.64 1.01 13.01
CA LYS A 79 -7.51 2.45 12.70
C LYS A 79 -6.75 2.75 11.39
N ALA A 80 -5.85 1.86 10.99
CA ALA A 80 -5.07 2.01 9.77
C ALA A 80 -5.84 1.51 8.54
N ALA A 81 -5.79 2.27 7.44
CA ALA A 81 -6.48 1.86 6.22
C ALA A 81 -5.78 0.67 5.57
N TYR A 82 -6.56 -0.19 4.91
CA TYR A 82 -6.10 -1.44 4.28
C TYR A 82 -5.63 -2.54 5.25
N HIS A 83 -5.74 -2.34 6.55
CA HIS A 83 -5.53 -3.38 7.55
C HIS A 83 -6.83 -4.18 7.72
N VAL A 84 -6.68 -5.48 7.96
CA VAL A 84 -7.75 -6.45 8.20
C VAL A 84 -7.81 -6.84 9.68
N ILE A 85 -6.68 -6.77 10.38
CA ILE A 85 -6.57 -6.96 11.83
C ILE A 85 -5.98 -5.73 12.50
N CYS A 86 -6.19 -5.59 13.80
CA CYS A 86 -5.59 -4.51 14.58
C CYS A 86 -4.09 -4.77 14.83
N THR A 87 -3.38 -3.73 15.23
CA THR A 87 -1.94 -3.80 15.55
C THR A 87 -1.64 -4.81 16.65
N ASN A 88 -2.47 -4.84 17.70
CA ASN A 88 -2.28 -5.75 18.83
C ASN A 88 -2.34 -7.23 18.40
N CYS A 89 -3.37 -7.61 17.62
CA CYS A 89 -3.47 -8.98 17.10
C CYS A 89 -2.33 -9.32 16.14
N SER A 90 -1.83 -8.34 15.38
CA SER A 90 -0.69 -8.54 14.48
C SER A 90 0.60 -8.79 15.25
N GLU A 91 0.82 -8.08 16.37
CA GLU A 91 2.00 -8.22 17.24
C GLU A 91 1.96 -9.53 18.05
N GLU A 92 0.81 -9.87 18.63
CA GLU A 92 0.63 -11.10 19.41
C GLU A 92 0.87 -12.37 18.58
N GLU A 93 0.34 -12.42 17.36
CA GLU A 93 0.46 -13.59 16.49
C GLU A 93 1.67 -13.53 15.53
N LYS A 94 2.35 -12.38 15.45
CA LYS A 94 3.45 -12.10 14.49
C LYS A 94 3.02 -12.29 13.02
N ILE A 95 1.84 -11.76 12.70
CA ILE A 95 1.20 -11.91 11.39
C ILE A 95 0.95 -10.55 10.75
N CYS A 96 1.05 -10.45 9.43
CA CYS A 96 0.83 -9.20 8.69
C CYS A 96 -0.60 -8.69 8.85
N ALA A 97 -0.73 -7.41 9.24
CA ALA A 97 -2.01 -6.78 9.50
C ALA A 97 -2.95 -6.71 8.28
N LYS A 98 -2.41 -6.90 7.07
CA LYS A 98 -3.16 -6.84 5.81
C LYS A 98 -3.38 -8.20 5.14
N CYS A 99 -2.34 -9.03 4.98
CA CYS A 99 -2.46 -10.30 4.24
C CYS A 99 -2.59 -11.54 5.14
N LEU A 100 -2.48 -11.41 6.46
CA LEU A 100 -2.57 -12.53 7.39
C LEU A 100 -1.49 -13.61 7.24
N GLU A 101 -0.40 -13.31 6.53
CA GLU A 101 0.77 -14.17 6.43
C GLU A 101 1.75 -13.87 7.57
N ILE A 102 2.35 -14.92 8.14
CA ILE A 102 3.42 -14.82 9.14
C ILE A 102 4.62 -14.14 8.48
N PHE A 103 5.20 -13.16 9.16
CA PHE A 103 6.42 -12.52 8.70
C PHE A 103 7.28 -12.16 9.91
N GLU A 104 8.58 -12.41 9.79
CA GLU A 104 9.50 -12.02 10.83
C GLU A 104 9.77 -10.51 10.70
N ASN A 105 9.41 -9.77 11.75
CA ASN A 105 9.89 -8.41 11.93
C ASN A 105 11.38 -8.50 12.20
N ASN A 106 12.20 -8.34 11.16
CA ASN A 106 13.64 -8.11 11.32
C ASN A 106 13.82 -6.68 11.85
N GLU A 107 13.54 -6.49 13.14
CA GLU A 107 13.93 -5.30 13.87
C GLU A 107 15.45 -5.37 14.11
N THR A 108 16.20 -4.62 13.31
CA THR A 108 17.59 -4.23 13.61
C THR A 108 17.62 -2.79 14.08
#